data_AF-A0A353Y611-F1
#
_entry.id   AF-A0A353Y611-F1
#
_cell.length_a   1.000
_cell.length_b   1.000
_cell.length_c   1.000
_cell.angle_alpha   90.00
_cell.angle_beta   90.00
_cell.angle_gamma   90.00
#
_symmetry.space_group_name_H-M   'P 1'
#
loop_
_entity.id
_entity.type
_entity.pdbx_description
1 polymer ?
#
loop_
_entity_poly.entity_id
_entity_poly.type
_entity_poly.pdbx_seq_one_letter_code
_entity_poly.pdbx_strand_id
1 'polypeptide(L)'
;EGRMTVCNMAIEGGARAGLVAVDEKTIEYVRGRPLAPTGVEWEQAVAYWKTLHSDPDAKFDTVVELDAAAILPQVTWGTSPEMVLGIDGRVPDPDKEKDANKRGAIERALSYMGLEPGKPLADITIDKVFIGSCTNSRIEDMREAAAVVKKLGQRVSRNVKLALVVPGSGQVKEQAEREGLDQIFKAAGFEWREPGCSMCLAMNADRLEPGERCASTSNRNFEGRQGAGGRTHLVSPAMAAAAAINGHFVDIRKYA
;
A
#
# COMPACT_ATOMS: atom_id res chain seq x y z
N GLU A 1 -5.18 2.96 11.94
CA GLU A 1 -4.00 2.07 11.79
C GLU A 1 -2.86 2.62 10.91
N GLY A 2 -3.05 3.74 10.19
CA GLY A 2 -2.04 4.29 9.27
C GLY A 2 -0.63 4.56 9.84
N ARG A 3 -0.48 4.76 11.16
CA ARG A 3 0.84 4.85 11.83
C ARG A 3 1.71 3.62 11.57
N MET A 4 1.10 2.44 11.57
CA MET A 4 1.81 1.18 11.36
C MET A 4 2.32 1.05 9.92
N THR A 5 1.57 1.56 8.93
CA THR A 5 2.00 1.65 7.53
C THR A 5 3.26 2.51 7.40
N VAL A 6 3.27 3.70 8.02
CA VAL A 6 4.44 4.60 7.99
C VAL A 6 5.65 3.96 8.68
N CYS A 7 5.48 3.44 9.90
CA CYS A 7 6.58 2.76 10.62
C CYS A 7 7.10 1.52 9.88
N ASN A 8 6.23 0.78 9.20
CA ASN A 8 6.62 -0.38 8.41
C ASN A 8 7.56 0.01 7.26
N MET A 9 7.30 1.15 6.63
CA MET A 9 8.10 1.65 5.50
C MET A 9 9.37 2.40 5.90
N ALA A 10 9.65 2.56 7.20
CA ALA A 10 10.82 3.28 7.66
C ALA A 10 12.14 2.61 7.21
N ILE A 11 12.17 1.28 7.12
CA ILE A 11 13.36 0.54 6.68
C ILE A 11 13.63 0.72 5.19
N GLU A 12 12.60 0.92 4.37
CA GLU A 12 12.74 1.27 2.95
C GLU A 12 13.39 2.66 2.77
N GLY A 13 13.25 3.57 3.74
CA GLY A 13 14.00 4.82 3.83
C GLY A 13 15.39 4.69 4.48
N GLY A 14 15.84 3.47 4.79
CA GLY A 14 17.13 3.20 5.43
C GLY A 14 17.17 3.42 6.94
N ALA A 15 16.02 3.69 7.58
CA ALA A 15 15.98 3.92 9.02
C ALA A 15 16.10 2.60 9.80
N ARG A 16 16.77 2.67 10.97
CA ARG A 16 16.87 1.53 11.89
C ARG A 16 15.53 1.18 12.54
N ALA A 17 14.69 2.19 12.79
CA ALA A 17 13.36 2.06 13.36
C ALA A 17 12.48 3.24 12.95
N GLY A 18 11.17 2.99 12.83
CA GLY A 18 10.15 4.04 12.74
C GLY A 18 9.34 4.06 14.04
N LEU A 19 9.24 5.23 14.67
CA LEU A 19 8.57 5.41 15.96
C LEU A 19 7.49 6.48 15.86
N VAL A 20 6.36 6.25 16.52
CA VAL A 20 5.31 7.25 16.75
C VAL A 20 5.03 7.28 18.25
N ALA A 21 5.03 8.48 18.83
CA ALA A 21 4.77 8.66 20.25
C ALA A 21 3.40 8.10 20.67
N VAL A 22 3.30 7.68 21.92
CA VAL A 22 2.04 7.21 22.48
C VAL A 22 1.10 8.40 22.66
N ASP A 23 -0.16 8.21 22.28
CA ASP A 23 -1.26 9.11 22.58
C ASP A 23 -2.52 8.30 22.93
N GLU A 24 -3.63 9.00 23.14
CA GLU A 24 -4.90 8.36 23.52
C GLU A 24 -5.38 7.36 22.45
N LYS A 25 -5.18 7.64 21.15
CA LYS A 25 -5.54 6.69 20.08
C LYS A 25 -4.72 5.41 20.16
N THR A 26 -3.45 5.50 20.50
CA THR A 26 -2.59 4.31 20.72
C THR A 26 -3.12 3.50 21.91
N ILE A 27 -3.48 4.17 23.01
CA ILE A 27 -4.02 3.52 24.21
C ILE A 27 -5.37 2.83 23.91
N GLU A 28 -6.30 3.54 23.27
CA GLU A 28 -7.59 2.99 22.86
C GLU A 28 -7.43 1.81 21.91
N TYR A 29 -6.49 1.90 20.96
CA TYR A 29 -6.22 0.81 20.04
C TYR A 29 -5.79 -0.47 20.77
N VAL A 30 -4.97 -0.38 21.83
CA VAL A 30 -4.49 -1.54 22.61
C VAL A 30 -5.56 -2.08 23.56
N ARG A 31 -6.48 -1.25 24.02
CA ARG A 31 -7.48 -1.61 25.05
C ARG A 31 -8.31 -2.83 24.63
N GLY A 32 -8.35 -3.83 25.51
CA GLY A 32 -9.17 -5.04 25.32
C GLY A 32 -8.67 -5.99 24.23
N ARG A 33 -7.50 -5.74 23.63
CA ARG A 33 -6.88 -6.68 22.69
C ARG A 33 -6.30 -7.90 23.42
N PRO A 34 -6.11 -9.04 22.73
CA PRO A 34 -5.43 -10.19 23.30
C PRO A 34 -4.08 -9.80 23.91
N LEU A 35 -3.80 -10.29 25.12
CA LEU A 35 -2.58 -10.03 25.89
C LEU A 35 -2.38 -8.57 26.35
N ALA A 36 -3.36 -7.68 26.13
CA ALA A 36 -3.33 -6.37 26.76
C ALA A 36 -3.54 -6.51 28.28
N PRO A 37 -2.86 -5.69 29.12
CA PRO A 37 -3.09 -5.71 30.56
C PRO A 37 -4.53 -5.33 30.89
N THR A 38 -5.03 -5.74 32.05
CA THR A 38 -6.41 -5.48 32.48
C THR A 38 -6.46 -5.02 33.93
N GLY A 39 -7.58 -4.41 34.35
CA GLY A 39 -7.77 -3.95 35.73
C GLY A 39 -6.68 -2.96 36.18
N VAL A 40 -6.10 -3.20 37.36
CA VAL A 40 -5.07 -2.33 37.93
C VAL A 40 -3.81 -2.27 37.08
N GLU A 41 -3.40 -3.38 36.44
CA GLU A 41 -2.24 -3.42 35.57
C GLU A 41 -2.44 -2.54 34.32
N TRP A 42 -3.68 -2.42 33.83
CA TRP A 42 -4.00 -1.51 32.72
C TRP A 42 -3.77 -0.05 33.12
N GLU A 43 -4.24 0.36 34.31
CA GLU A 43 -4.07 1.72 34.79
C GLU A 43 -2.58 2.07 34.96
N GLN A 44 -1.79 1.15 35.52
CA GLN A 44 -0.34 1.29 35.65
C GLN A 44 0.36 1.37 34.29
N ALA A 45 0.00 0.49 33.35
CA ALA A 45 0.57 0.48 32.01
C ALA A 45 0.25 1.77 31.25
N VAL A 46 -0.99 2.26 31.32
CA VAL A 46 -1.39 3.54 30.70
C VAL A 46 -0.63 4.71 31.31
N ALA A 47 -0.49 4.76 32.64
CA ALA A 47 0.29 5.79 33.30
C ALA A 47 1.75 5.81 32.82
N TYR A 48 2.37 4.64 32.66
CA TYR A 48 3.72 4.52 32.10
C TYR A 48 3.77 4.87 30.61
N TRP A 49 2.87 4.35 29.77
CA TRP A 49 2.89 4.61 28.33
C TRP A 49 2.71 6.09 27.99
N LYS A 50 1.98 6.84 28.82
CA LYS A 50 1.85 8.31 28.68
C LYS A 50 3.17 9.06 28.86
N THR A 51 4.22 8.44 29.39
CA THR A 51 5.57 9.03 29.46
C THR A 51 6.44 8.71 28.22
N LEU A 52 5.96 7.85 27.31
CA LEU A 52 6.72 7.42 26.12
C LEU A 52 6.59 8.43 24.97
N HIS A 53 7.15 9.61 25.17
CA HIS A 53 7.32 10.65 24.17
C HIS A 53 8.67 11.36 24.35
N SER A 54 9.10 12.15 23.36
CA SER A 54 10.31 12.97 23.48
C SER A 54 10.16 14.06 24.54
N ASP A 55 11.26 14.41 25.20
CA ASP A 55 11.31 15.58 26.09
C ASP A 55 11.13 16.89 25.30
N PRO A 56 10.60 17.98 25.92
CA PRO A 56 10.39 19.25 25.23
C PRO A 56 11.64 19.89 24.62
N ASP A 57 12.82 19.60 25.16
CA ASP A 57 14.12 20.10 24.72
C ASP A 57 14.94 19.06 23.92
N ALA A 58 14.31 17.96 23.53
CA ALA A 58 14.93 16.94 22.68
C ALA A 58 15.45 17.56 21.37
N LYS A 59 16.69 17.24 21.02
CA LYS A 59 17.34 17.69 19.79
C LYS A 59 17.31 16.59 18.74
N PHE A 60 16.92 16.95 17.53
CA PHE A 60 16.95 16.07 16.36
C PHE A 60 18.03 16.56 15.40
N ASP A 61 18.83 15.64 14.85
CA ASP A 61 19.87 15.99 13.87
C ASP A 61 19.28 16.63 12.61
N THR A 62 18.05 16.26 12.25
CA THR A 62 17.31 16.83 11.13
C THR A 62 15.81 16.76 11.41
N VAL A 63 15.10 17.83 11.06
CA VAL A 63 13.63 17.89 11.10
C VAL A 63 13.14 18.08 9.66
N VAL A 64 12.26 17.18 9.22
CA VAL A 64 11.61 17.25 7.90
C VAL A 64 10.12 17.46 8.12
N GLU A 65 9.62 18.61 7.70
CA GLU A 65 8.20 18.95 7.79
C GLU A 65 7.52 18.64 6.45
N LEU A 66 6.41 17.90 6.52
CA LEU A 66 5.64 17.49 5.35
C LEU A 66 4.20 17.99 5.49
N ASP A 67 3.73 18.75 4.50
CA ASP A 67 2.32 19.12 4.41
C ASP A 67 1.51 17.94 3.83
N ALA A 68 0.75 17.28 4.69
CA ALA A 68 -0.10 16.15 4.30
C ALA A 68 -1.17 16.55 3.27
N ALA A 69 -1.62 17.80 3.25
CA ALA A 69 -2.63 18.26 2.30
C ALA A 69 -2.09 18.38 0.87
N ALA A 70 -0.77 18.51 0.71
CA ALA A 70 -0.10 18.55 -0.58
C ALA A 70 0.12 17.14 -1.18
N ILE A 71 -0.09 16.07 -0.41
CA ILE A 71 0.15 14.70 -0.88
C ILE A 71 -1.00 14.25 -1.78
N LEU A 72 -0.67 14.07 -3.06
CA LEU A 72 -1.58 13.50 -4.06
C LEU A 72 -1.62 11.97 -3.96
N PRO A 73 -2.66 11.29 -4.50
CA PRO A 73 -2.58 9.85 -4.72
C PRO A 73 -1.35 9.50 -5.55
N GLN A 74 -0.57 8.52 -5.12
CA GLN A 74 0.71 8.19 -5.72
C GLN A 74 0.74 6.79 -6.33
N VAL A 75 1.60 6.62 -7.33
CA VAL A 75 1.87 5.35 -8.00
C VAL A 75 3.38 5.24 -8.23
N THR A 76 3.99 4.11 -7.85
CA THR A 76 5.38 3.87 -8.26
C THR A 76 5.43 3.60 -9.75
N TRP A 77 6.37 4.17 -10.49
CA TRP A 77 6.53 3.92 -11.93
C TRP A 77 7.69 2.98 -12.23
N GLY A 78 8.66 2.86 -11.32
CA GLY A 78 9.89 2.08 -11.49
C GLY A 78 9.95 0.83 -10.62
N THR A 79 11.17 0.38 -10.31
CA THR A 79 11.47 -0.87 -9.57
C THR A 79 11.95 -0.62 -8.14
N SER A 80 11.76 0.59 -7.62
CA SER A 80 12.06 0.97 -6.25
C SER A 80 10.90 1.78 -5.66
N PRO A 81 10.61 1.69 -4.34
CA PRO A 81 9.61 2.53 -3.69
C PRO A 81 9.85 4.04 -3.85
N GLU A 82 11.11 4.46 -4.02
CA GLU A 82 11.46 5.88 -4.24
C GLU A 82 11.08 6.38 -5.65
N MET A 83 10.89 5.46 -6.61
CA MET A 83 10.51 5.78 -7.99
C MET A 83 8.99 5.97 -8.06
N VAL A 84 8.53 7.03 -7.41
CA VAL A 84 7.11 7.34 -7.19
C VAL A 84 6.76 8.74 -7.70
N LEU A 85 5.53 8.89 -8.17
CA LEU A 85 4.98 10.14 -8.66
C LEU A 85 3.50 10.26 -8.23
N GLY A 86 2.99 11.49 -8.22
CA GLY A 86 1.55 11.73 -8.15
C GLY A 86 0.84 11.14 -9.37
N ILE A 87 -0.43 10.76 -9.21
CA ILE A 87 -1.23 10.12 -10.27
C ILE A 87 -1.40 10.99 -11.53
N ASP A 88 -1.26 12.30 -11.41
CA ASP A 88 -1.25 13.28 -12.50
C ASP A 88 0.13 13.43 -13.18
N GLY A 89 1.14 12.74 -12.67
CA GLY A 89 2.49 12.72 -13.19
C GLY A 89 2.66 11.92 -14.48
N ARG A 90 3.87 12.02 -15.03
CA ARG A 90 4.30 11.33 -16.25
C ARG A 90 5.58 10.56 -15.97
N VAL A 91 5.71 9.40 -16.58
CA VAL A 91 6.92 8.57 -16.52
C VAL A 91 8.15 9.42 -16.85
N PRO A 92 9.20 9.42 -16.01
CA PRO A 92 10.38 10.25 -16.23
C PRO A 92 11.08 9.94 -17.55
N ASP A 93 11.72 10.96 -18.09
CA ASP A 93 12.50 10.88 -19.32
C ASP A 93 14.00 10.85 -18.97
N PRO A 94 14.71 9.72 -19.21
CA PRO A 94 16.13 9.60 -18.89
C PRO A 94 16.99 10.70 -19.52
N ASP A 95 16.63 11.18 -20.71
CA ASP A 95 17.40 12.20 -21.43
C ASP A 95 17.37 13.56 -20.71
N LYS A 96 16.43 13.75 -19.78
CA LYS A 96 16.31 14.96 -18.95
C LYS A 96 17.04 14.85 -17.61
N GLU A 97 17.51 13.66 -17.24
CA GLU A 97 18.30 13.46 -16.02
C GLU A 97 19.78 13.76 -16.30
N LYS A 98 20.39 14.62 -15.50
CA LYS A 98 21.78 15.06 -15.67
C LYS A 98 22.77 14.12 -15.00
N ASP A 99 22.36 13.50 -13.89
CA ASP A 99 23.17 12.53 -13.17
C ASP A 99 23.21 11.20 -13.93
N ALA A 100 24.40 10.76 -14.34
CA ALA A 100 24.55 9.55 -15.16
C ALA A 100 24.11 8.27 -14.44
N ASN A 101 24.28 8.20 -13.11
CA ASN A 101 23.87 7.04 -12.32
C ASN A 101 22.34 6.99 -12.23
N LYS A 102 21.69 8.13 -11.94
CA LYS A 102 20.23 8.22 -11.91
C LYS A 102 19.63 7.95 -13.29
N ARG A 103 20.22 8.51 -14.35
CA ARG A 103 19.79 8.24 -15.74
C ARG A 103 19.80 6.75 -16.02
N GLY A 104 20.91 6.07 -15.76
CA GLY A 104 21.01 4.62 -15.97
C GLY A 104 20.04 3.82 -15.10
N ALA A 105 19.74 4.28 -13.88
CA ALA A 105 18.71 3.65 -13.03
C ALA A 105 17.30 3.82 -13.62
N ILE A 106 16.95 4.99 -14.14
CA ILE A 106 15.67 5.24 -14.83
C ILE A 106 15.59 4.34 -16.06
N GLU A 107 16.60 4.31 -16.93
CA GLU A 107 16.62 3.48 -18.14
C GLU A 107 16.34 1.99 -17.85
N ARG A 108 17.03 1.43 -16.85
CA ARG A 108 16.82 0.04 -16.43
C ARG A 108 15.41 -0.18 -15.90
N ALA A 109 14.93 0.72 -15.05
CA ALA A 109 13.58 0.64 -14.50
C ALA A 109 12.51 0.70 -15.60
N LEU A 110 12.64 1.61 -16.58
CA LEU A 110 11.72 1.72 -17.71
C LEU A 110 11.73 0.49 -18.60
N SER A 111 12.91 -0.05 -18.89
CA SER A 111 13.07 -1.30 -19.65
C SER A 111 12.38 -2.47 -18.94
N TYR A 112 12.63 -2.66 -17.65
CA TYR A 112 12.00 -3.71 -16.86
C TYR A 112 10.48 -3.53 -16.80
N MET A 113 10.05 -2.32 -16.43
CA MET A 113 8.64 -1.97 -16.28
C MET A 113 7.91 -1.90 -17.62
N GLY A 114 8.60 -1.94 -18.76
CA GLY A 114 7.99 -1.80 -20.09
C GLY A 114 7.20 -0.50 -20.20
N LEU A 115 7.81 0.62 -19.80
CA LEU A 115 7.20 1.95 -19.83
C LEU A 115 7.97 2.87 -20.76
N GLU A 116 7.23 3.70 -21.48
CA GLU A 116 7.80 4.73 -22.35
C GLU A 116 7.92 6.06 -21.60
N PRO A 117 9.01 6.83 -21.81
CA PRO A 117 9.15 8.19 -21.30
C PRO A 117 7.94 9.07 -21.61
N GLY A 118 7.52 9.88 -20.65
CA GLY A 118 6.43 10.86 -20.82
C GLY A 118 5.01 10.28 -20.79
N LYS A 119 4.86 8.94 -20.73
CA LYS A 119 3.55 8.29 -20.59
C LYS A 119 2.85 8.76 -19.29
N PRO A 120 1.59 9.23 -19.34
CA PRO A 120 0.84 9.53 -18.13
C PRO A 120 0.68 8.28 -17.26
N LEU A 121 0.83 8.43 -15.94
CA LEU A 121 0.60 7.33 -15.00
C LEU A 121 -0.81 6.78 -15.10
N ALA A 122 -1.79 7.66 -15.28
CA ALA A 122 -3.18 7.28 -15.49
C ALA A 122 -3.42 6.41 -16.74
N ASP A 123 -2.53 6.44 -17.74
CA ASP A 123 -2.68 5.65 -18.98
C ASP A 123 -2.00 4.27 -18.89
N ILE A 124 -1.45 3.91 -17.73
CA ILE A 124 -0.81 2.61 -17.51
C ILE A 124 -1.90 1.59 -17.16
N THR A 125 -2.16 0.68 -18.09
CA THR A 125 -3.08 -0.45 -17.95
C THR A 125 -2.44 -1.56 -17.11
N ILE A 126 -3.26 -2.28 -16.36
CA ILE A 126 -2.82 -3.38 -15.49
C ILE A 126 -3.43 -4.72 -15.89
N ASP A 127 -2.75 -5.81 -15.53
CA ASP A 127 -3.21 -7.19 -15.73
C ASP A 127 -3.78 -7.79 -14.44
N LYS A 128 -3.20 -7.43 -13.29
CA LYS A 128 -3.55 -8.00 -11.99
C LYS A 128 -3.69 -6.93 -10.92
N VAL A 129 -4.46 -7.22 -9.89
CA VAL A 129 -4.60 -6.41 -8.68
C VAL A 129 -4.37 -7.27 -7.45
N PHE A 130 -3.63 -6.73 -6.50
CA PHE A 130 -3.41 -7.37 -5.21
C PHE A 130 -3.62 -6.36 -4.07
N ILE A 131 -4.75 -6.51 -3.38
CA ILE A 131 -5.08 -5.80 -2.14
C ILE A 131 -4.78 -6.75 -0.99
N GLY A 132 -3.57 -6.64 -0.44
CA GLY A 132 -3.06 -7.53 0.59
C GLY A 132 -1.61 -7.20 0.91
N SER A 133 -1.22 -7.32 2.18
CA SER A 133 0.17 -7.33 2.68
C SER A 133 0.15 -7.06 4.19
N CYS A 134 1.21 -7.42 4.92
CA CYS A 134 1.36 -6.95 6.31
C CYS A 134 1.36 -5.42 6.46
N THR A 135 1.55 -4.67 5.37
CA THR A 135 1.53 -3.22 5.34
C THR A 135 0.10 -2.66 5.24
N ASN A 136 -0.71 -3.17 4.29
CA ASN A 136 -2.01 -2.61 3.88
C ASN A 136 -3.07 -3.69 3.65
N SER A 137 -3.43 -4.43 4.70
CA SER A 137 -4.53 -5.41 4.70
C SER A 137 -5.25 -5.49 6.05
N ARG A 138 -5.27 -4.38 6.78
CA ARG A 138 -6.00 -4.23 8.03
C ARG A 138 -7.46 -3.90 7.74
N ILE A 139 -8.28 -3.83 8.78
CA ILE A 139 -9.72 -3.60 8.57
C ILE A 139 -10.00 -2.23 7.95
N GLU A 140 -9.24 -1.19 8.32
CA GLU A 140 -9.38 0.14 7.71
C GLU A 140 -9.05 0.13 6.21
N ASP A 141 -7.98 -0.57 5.80
CA ASP A 141 -7.58 -0.72 4.39
C ASP A 141 -8.68 -1.39 3.56
N MET A 142 -9.33 -2.42 4.11
CA MET A 142 -10.42 -3.14 3.44
C MET A 142 -11.67 -2.28 3.31
N ARG A 143 -12.02 -1.54 4.36
CA ARG A 143 -13.16 -0.62 4.33
C ARG A 143 -12.95 0.47 3.28
N GLU A 144 -11.73 1.01 3.19
CA GLU A 144 -11.37 2.01 2.19
C GLU A 144 -11.54 1.44 0.77
N ALA A 145 -10.94 0.28 0.48
CA ALA A 145 -11.07 -0.38 -0.80
C ALA A 145 -12.53 -0.75 -1.14
N ALA A 146 -13.28 -1.30 -0.18
CA ALA A 146 -14.68 -1.68 -0.36
C ALA A 146 -15.58 -0.46 -0.61
N ALA A 147 -15.31 0.67 0.03
CA ALA A 147 -16.03 1.92 -0.21
C ALA A 147 -15.87 2.39 -1.66
N VAL A 148 -14.65 2.31 -2.21
CA VAL A 148 -14.37 2.61 -3.62
C VAL A 148 -15.12 1.65 -4.55
N VAL A 149 -15.03 0.33 -4.29
CA VAL A 149 -15.75 -0.69 -5.08
C VAL A 149 -17.25 -0.41 -5.10
N LYS A 150 -17.83 -0.14 -3.92
CA LYS A 150 -19.27 0.16 -3.78
C LYS A 150 -19.67 1.45 -4.50
N LYS A 151 -18.87 2.51 -4.38
CA LYS A 151 -19.15 3.81 -5.03
C LYS A 151 -19.09 3.71 -6.54
N LEU A 152 -18.13 2.95 -7.08
CA LEU A 152 -18.04 2.69 -8.52
C LEU A 152 -19.18 1.79 -9.02
N GLY A 153 -19.64 0.84 -8.21
CA GLY A 153 -20.81 0.01 -8.52
C GLY A 153 -20.63 -0.87 -9.77
N GLN A 154 -19.38 -1.09 -10.18
CA GLN A 154 -19.00 -1.83 -11.39
C GLN A 154 -18.18 -3.07 -11.00
N ARG A 155 -18.08 -4.03 -11.94
CA ARG A 155 -17.23 -5.20 -11.78
C ARG A 155 -15.81 -4.92 -12.26
N VAL A 156 -14.87 -5.76 -11.84
CA VAL A 156 -13.47 -5.77 -12.30
C VAL A 156 -13.42 -5.73 -13.83
N SER A 157 -12.55 -4.88 -14.37
CA SER A 157 -12.42 -4.66 -15.80
C SER A 157 -12.01 -5.92 -16.55
N ARG A 158 -12.44 -6.04 -17.81
CA ARG A 158 -12.18 -7.23 -18.65
C ARG A 158 -10.69 -7.47 -18.93
N ASN A 159 -9.85 -6.44 -18.90
CA ASN A 159 -8.40 -6.58 -19.09
C ASN A 159 -7.67 -7.03 -17.82
N VAL A 160 -8.32 -6.96 -16.66
CA VAL A 160 -7.75 -7.43 -15.39
C VAL A 160 -8.03 -8.92 -15.27
N LYS A 161 -6.98 -9.73 -15.43
CA LYS A 161 -7.01 -11.19 -15.40
C LYS A 161 -7.29 -11.74 -14.00
N LEU A 162 -6.84 -11.04 -12.97
CA LEU A 162 -6.96 -11.47 -11.57
C LEU A 162 -6.96 -10.28 -10.62
N ALA A 163 -7.97 -10.19 -9.76
CA ALA A 163 -8.02 -9.20 -8.68
C ALA A 163 -8.18 -9.91 -7.34
N LEU A 164 -7.16 -9.85 -6.49
CA LEU A 164 -7.11 -10.53 -5.19
C LEU A 164 -7.36 -9.56 -4.05
N VAL A 165 -8.11 -10.00 -3.05
CA VAL A 165 -8.15 -9.38 -1.73
C VAL A 165 -7.76 -10.41 -0.67
N VAL A 166 -6.71 -10.09 0.09
CA VAL A 166 -6.08 -10.98 1.05
C VAL A 166 -6.00 -10.31 2.42
N PRO A 167 -6.79 -10.77 3.41
CA PRO A 167 -6.72 -10.26 4.77
C PRO A 167 -5.37 -10.44 5.45
N GLY A 168 -5.00 -9.46 6.29
CA GLY A 168 -3.73 -9.50 7.00
C GLY A 168 -3.67 -10.52 8.13
N SER A 169 -4.82 -10.94 8.66
CA SER A 169 -4.94 -11.96 9.70
C SER A 169 -6.32 -12.60 9.68
N GLY A 170 -6.47 -13.73 10.40
CA GLY A 170 -7.78 -14.36 10.63
C GLY A 170 -8.77 -13.41 11.31
N GLN A 171 -8.31 -12.64 12.30
CA GLN A 171 -9.15 -11.67 13.01
C GLN A 171 -9.68 -10.57 12.08
N VAL A 172 -8.83 -10.04 11.18
CA VAL A 172 -9.26 -9.04 10.19
C VAL A 172 -10.25 -9.65 9.21
N LYS A 173 -9.99 -10.87 8.74
CA LYS A 173 -10.90 -11.59 7.83
C LYS A 173 -12.28 -11.77 8.45
N GLU A 174 -12.34 -12.35 9.65
CA GLU A 174 -13.59 -12.56 10.36
C GLU A 174 -14.34 -11.24 10.58
N GLN A 175 -13.63 -10.18 10.92
CA GLN A 175 -14.23 -8.86 11.06
C GLN A 175 -14.78 -8.32 9.74
N ALA A 176 -14.01 -8.41 8.65
CA ALA A 176 -14.41 -7.96 7.33
C ALA A 176 -15.63 -8.75 6.80
N GLU A 177 -15.70 -10.05 7.07
CA GLU A 177 -16.84 -10.91 6.72
C GLU A 177 -18.08 -10.57 7.56
N ARG A 178 -17.93 -10.31 8.87
CA ARG A 178 -19.03 -9.81 9.72
C ARG A 178 -19.58 -8.46 9.23
N GLU A 179 -18.70 -7.61 8.70
CA GLU A 179 -19.07 -6.32 8.11
C GLU A 179 -19.58 -6.43 6.66
N GLY A 180 -19.56 -7.63 6.06
CA GLY A 180 -20.01 -7.88 4.69
C GLY A 180 -19.09 -7.32 3.60
N LEU A 181 -17.85 -6.96 3.94
CA LEU A 181 -16.87 -6.42 2.99
C LEU A 181 -16.49 -7.46 1.93
N ASP A 182 -16.38 -8.72 2.32
CA ASP A 182 -16.08 -9.84 1.42
C ASP A 182 -17.14 -9.97 0.31
N GLN A 183 -18.41 -9.75 0.62
CA GLN A 183 -19.52 -9.80 -0.33
C GLN A 183 -19.42 -8.66 -1.36
N ILE A 184 -19.01 -7.46 -0.93
CA ILE A 184 -18.77 -6.32 -1.84
C ILE A 184 -17.68 -6.69 -2.86
N PHE A 185 -16.56 -7.23 -2.40
CA PHE A 185 -15.46 -7.64 -3.26
C PHE A 185 -15.86 -8.77 -4.21
N LYS A 186 -16.48 -9.84 -3.70
CA LYS A 186 -16.93 -10.99 -4.51
C LYS A 186 -17.95 -10.57 -5.58
N ALA A 187 -18.91 -9.70 -5.23
CA ALA A 187 -19.89 -9.19 -6.18
C ALA A 187 -19.22 -8.43 -7.34
N ALA A 188 -18.21 -7.61 -7.03
CA ALA A 188 -17.41 -6.91 -8.04
C ALA A 188 -16.48 -7.84 -8.84
N GLY A 189 -16.29 -9.09 -8.44
CA GLY A 189 -15.46 -10.07 -9.16
C GLY A 189 -14.03 -10.18 -8.65
N PHE A 190 -13.74 -9.65 -7.46
CA PHE A 190 -12.49 -9.96 -6.76
C PHE A 190 -12.55 -11.35 -6.15
N GLU A 191 -11.40 -12.00 -6.07
CA GLU A 191 -11.24 -13.22 -5.30
C GLU A 191 -10.88 -12.89 -3.85
N TRP A 192 -11.73 -13.34 -2.94
CA TRP A 192 -11.51 -13.21 -1.50
C TRP A 192 -10.72 -14.41 -0.98
N ARG A 193 -9.48 -14.17 -0.52
CA ARG A 193 -8.55 -15.23 -0.13
C ARG A 193 -8.47 -15.41 1.39
N GLU A 194 -7.81 -16.50 1.79
CA GLU A 194 -7.41 -16.73 3.17
C GLU A 194 -6.21 -15.86 3.56
N PRO A 195 -6.05 -15.50 4.85
CA PRO A 195 -4.96 -14.65 5.29
C PRO A 195 -3.59 -15.28 5.03
N GLY A 196 -2.65 -14.50 4.50
CA GLY A 196 -1.29 -14.96 4.24
C GLY A 196 -0.48 -13.98 3.39
N CYS A 197 0.81 -14.27 3.19
CA CYS A 197 1.68 -13.40 2.40
C CYS A 197 1.24 -13.28 0.92
N SER A 198 0.67 -14.35 0.35
CA SER A 198 0.17 -14.36 -1.03
C SER A 198 1.16 -13.73 -2.03
N MET A 199 0.66 -12.90 -2.94
CA MET A 199 1.45 -12.22 -3.96
C MET A 199 2.47 -11.23 -3.39
N CYS A 200 2.40 -10.84 -2.11
CA CYS A 200 3.39 -9.94 -1.49
C CYS A 200 4.82 -10.51 -1.54
N LEU A 201 4.94 -11.85 -1.55
CA LEU A 201 6.22 -12.57 -1.55
C LEU A 201 6.34 -13.57 -2.72
N ALA A 202 5.24 -13.89 -3.41
CA ALA A 202 5.17 -14.82 -4.55
C ALA A 202 5.83 -16.20 -4.31
N MET A 203 5.80 -16.67 -3.06
CA MET A 203 6.23 -18.03 -2.68
C MET A 203 5.14 -19.09 -2.89
N ASN A 204 3.98 -18.68 -3.41
CA ASN A 204 2.83 -19.54 -3.66
C ASN A 204 2.37 -19.43 -5.14
N ALA A 205 1.16 -19.91 -5.44
CA ALA A 205 0.59 -19.81 -6.78
C ALA A 205 0.18 -18.36 -7.14
N ASP A 206 0.04 -17.47 -6.15
CA ASP A 206 -0.29 -16.06 -6.39
C ASP A 206 0.99 -15.33 -6.81
N ARG A 207 1.24 -15.30 -8.13
CA ARG A 207 2.41 -14.65 -8.73
C ARG A 207 2.05 -13.93 -10.04
N LEU A 208 2.93 -13.02 -10.43
CA LEU A 208 2.95 -12.42 -11.76
C LEU A 208 3.73 -13.33 -12.72
N GLU A 209 3.19 -13.48 -13.92
CA GLU A 209 3.93 -14.04 -15.05
C GLU A 209 4.77 -12.95 -15.74
N PRO A 210 5.81 -13.33 -16.50
CA PRO A 210 6.66 -12.36 -17.19
C PRO A 210 5.86 -11.37 -18.04
N GLY A 211 6.09 -10.07 -17.80
CA GLY A 211 5.46 -8.97 -18.51
C GLY A 211 4.11 -8.52 -17.94
N GLU A 212 3.48 -9.30 -17.05
CA GLU A 212 2.24 -8.91 -16.39
C GLU A 212 2.46 -7.76 -15.41
N ARG A 213 1.49 -6.84 -15.37
CA ARG A 213 1.53 -5.66 -14.52
C ARG A 213 0.52 -5.72 -13.37
N CYS A 214 0.99 -5.46 -12.15
CA CYS A 214 0.16 -5.48 -10.95
C CYS A 214 0.01 -4.09 -10.32
N ALA A 215 -1.21 -3.72 -9.94
CA ALA A 215 -1.46 -2.71 -8.92
C ALA A 215 -1.49 -3.40 -7.55
N SER A 216 -0.49 -3.13 -6.71
CA SER A 216 -0.28 -3.86 -5.46
C SER A 216 -0.25 -2.93 -4.24
N THR A 217 -0.90 -3.37 -3.16
CA THR A 217 -0.80 -2.73 -1.83
C THR A 217 0.34 -3.31 -0.99
N SER A 218 1.36 -3.89 -1.62
CA SER A 218 2.63 -4.24 -0.97
C SER A 218 3.44 -2.97 -0.67
N ASN A 219 4.54 -3.13 0.06
CA ASN A 219 5.53 -2.08 0.31
C ASN A 219 6.81 -2.24 -0.52
N ARG A 220 6.93 -3.29 -1.35
CA ARG A 220 8.14 -3.59 -2.12
C ARG A 220 7.84 -4.01 -3.56
N ASN A 221 8.53 -3.41 -4.51
CA ASN A 221 8.37 -3.67 -5.96
C ASN A 221 9.71 -3.86 -6.70
N PHE A 222 10.76 -4.29 -6.00
CA PHE A 222 12.01 -4.66 -6.68
C PHE A 222 11.78 -5.82 -7.66
N GLU A 223 12.65 -5.90 -8.66
CA GLU A 223 12.55 -6.85 -9.75
C GLU A 223 12.41 -8.29 -9.24
N GLY A 224 11.38 -9.01 -9.71
CA GLY A 224 11.13 -10.40 -9.32
C GLY A 224 10.35 -10.57 -8.02
N ARG A 225 10.07 -9.49 -7.27
CA ARG A 225 9.43 -9.57 -5.94
C ARG A 225 8.11 -10.33 -5.92
N GLN A 226 7.23 -10.07 -6.89
CA GLN A 226 5.92 -10.69 -7.00
C GLN A 226 5.86 -11.77 -8.10
N GLY A 227 7.01 -12.23 -8.58
CA GLY A 227 7.14 -13.15 -9.71
C GLY A 227 8.22 -12.70 -10.68
N ALA A 228 8.96 -13.65 -11.25
CA ALA A 228 10.05 -13.36 -12.18
C ALA A 228 9.53 -12.64 -13.44
N GLY A 229 10.09 -11.45 -13.72
CA GLY A 229 9.66 -10.60 -14.83
C GLY A 229 8.30 -9.90 -14.64
N GLY A 230 7.68 -10.01 -13.45
CA GLY A 230 6.45 -9.31 -13.10
C GLY A 230 6.67 -7.84 -12.77
N ARG A 231 5.77 -6.97 -13.23
CA ARG A 231 5.89 -5.51 -13.12
C ARG A 231 4.96 -4.97 -12.05
N THR A 232 5.50 -4.63 -10.88
CA THR A 232 4.69 -4.20 -9.73
C THR A 232 4.69 -2.69 -9.56
N HIS A 233 3.50 -2.13 -9.39
CA HIS A 233 3.27 -0.75 -8.96
C HIS A 233 2.72 -0.76 -7.53
N LEU A 234 3.36 -0.02 -6.63
CA LEU A 234 2.89 0.16 -5.26
C LEU A 234 1.84 1.28 -5.24
N VAL A 235 0.69 0.99 -4.63
CA VAL A 235 -0.46 1.89 -4.55
C VAL A 235 -1.25 1.67 -3.25
N SER A 236 -2.09 2.62 -2.88
CA SER A 236 -3.02 2.47 -1.75
C SER A 236 -4.14 1.45 -2.03
N PRO A 237 -4.83 0.92 -1.00
CA PRO A 237 -6.01 0.08 -1.17
C PRO A 237 -7.10 0.71 -2.04
N ALA A 238 -7.41 2.01 -1.82
CA ALA A 238 -8.33 2.76 -2.66
C ALA A 238 -7.92 2.76 -4.15
N MET A 239 -6.64 3.05 -4.45
CA MET A 239 -6.12 3.09 -5.82
C MET A 239 -6.13 1.70 -6.47
N ALA A 240 -5.73 0.66 -5.75
CA ALA A 240 -5.80 -0.72 -6.24
C ALA A 240 -7.23 -1.13 -6.59
N ALA A 241 -8.20 -0.82 -5.72
CA ALA A 241 -9.62 -1.10 -5.96
C ALA A 241 -10.16 -0.34 -7.19
N ALA A 242 -9.85 0.95 -7.29
CA ALA A 242 -10.26 1.77 -8.43
C ALA A 242 -9.63 1.28 -9.74
N ALA A 243 -8.35 0.92 -9.72
CA ALA A 243 -7.63 0.40 -10.88
C ALA A 243 -8.15 -0.98 -11.32
N ALA A 244 -8.58 -1.83 -10.38
CA ALA A 244 -9.22 -3.11 -10.72
C ALA A 244 -10.47 -2.93 -11.58
N ILE A 245 -11.29 -1.93 -11.24
CA ILE A 245 -12.55 -1.65 -11.92
C ILE A 245 -12.34 -0.92 -13.25
N ASN A 246 -11.38 0.00 -13.31
CA ASN A 246 -11.11 0.78 -14.53
C ASN A 246 -10.16 0.07 -15.51
N GLY A 247 -9.34 -0.87 -15.03
CA GLY A 247 -8.32 -1.56 -15.82
C GLY A 247 -7.01 -0.80 -15.99
N HIS A 248 -6.88 0.39 -15.40
CA HIS A 248 -5.71 1.26 -15.42
C HIS A 248 -5.71 2.16 -14.17
N PHE A 249 -4.60 2.84 -13.87
CA PHE A 249 -4.56 3.77 -12.73
C PHE A 249 -5.46 4.99 -12.95
N VAL A 250 -6.07 5.47 -11.88
CA VAL A 250 -7.04 6.58 -11.93
C VAL A 250 -6.89 7.50 -10.73
N ASP A 251 -7.22 8.77 -10.91
CA ASP A 251 -7.25 9.69 -9.78
C ASP A 251 -8.43 9.39 -8.84
N ILE A 252 -8.11 8.75 -7.70
CA ILE A 252 -9.09 8.33 -6.70
C ILE A 252 -9.78 9.47 -5.96
N ARG A 253 -9.30 10.72 -6.07
CA ARG A 253 -10.00 11.89 -5.51
C ARG A 253 -11.37 12.09 -6.13
N LYS A 254 -11.60 11.55 -7.34
CA LYS A 254 -12.91 11.50 -8.00
C LYS A 254 -13.92 10.59 -7.26
N TYR A 255 -13.43 9.74 -6.37
CA TYR A 255 -14.21 8.77 -5.60
C TYR A 255 -14.14 9.01 -4.09
N ALA A 256 -13.44 10.05 -3.62
CA ALA A 256 -13.52 10.54 -2.25
C ALA A 256 -14.90 11.18 -1.99
#